data_AF-A0A6I9PKN9-F1
#
_entry.id   AF-A0A6I9PKN9-F1
#
_cell.length_a   1.000
_cell.length_b   1.000
_cell.length_c   1.000
_cell.angle_alpha   90.00
_cell.angle_beta   90.00
_cell.angle_gamma   90.00
#
_symmetry.space_group_name_H-M   'P 1'
#
loop_
_entity.id
_entity.type
_entity.pdbx_description
1 polymer ?
#
loop_
_entity_poly.entity_id
_entity_poly.type
_entity_poly.pdbx_seq_one_letter_code
_entity_poly.pdbx_strand_id
1 'polypeptide(L)'
;KPVNSLFVSPAVTPIKSLLEPYSNNPAFRMYLYDTEDFSMQDIWQYFLNLTEANERQSAAWRREYVLREAFGLADLKPLSLLKLGLSFMEQSTAFDSYFKHFMVGYDSSFSCGGACKISQVCAMLYLDQLAYSRCVKKGGRSKRRDSSQGPLFR
;
A
#
# COMPACT_ATOMS: atom_id res chain seq x y z
N LYS A 1 18.02 -1.98 -13.14
CA LYS A 1 17.26 -0.77 -13.50
C LYS A 1 15.78 -1.13 -13.52
N PRO A 2 14.89 -0.45 -12.79
CA PRO A 2 13.45 -0.69 -12.91
C PRO A 2 12.95 -0.23 -14.28
N VAL A 3 12.15 -1.07 -14.94
CA VAL A 3 11.73 -0.86 -16.34
C VAL A 3 10.24 -0.59 -16.48
N ASN A 4 9.42 -0.98 -15.51
CA ASN A 4 7.98 -0.82 -15.57
C ASN A 4 7.38 -0.63 -14.16
N SER A 5 6.13 -0.19 -14.12
CA SER A 5 5.33 0.00 -12.92
C SER A 5 3.95 -0.62 -13.12
N LEU A 6 3.44 -1.27 -12.08
CA LEU A 6 2.14 -1.92 -12.07
C LEU A 6 1.30 -1.30 -10.96
N PHE A 7 0.02 -1.07 -11.26
CA PHE A 7 -0.91 -0.48 -10.31
C PHE A 7 -2.11 -1.39 -10.17
N VAL A 8 -2.31 -1.94 -8.97
CA VAL A 8 -3.51 -2.70 -8.63
C VAL A 8 -4.55 -1.73 -8.07
N SER A 9 -5.75 -1.75 -8.65
CA SER A 9 -6.87 -0.93 -8.19
C SER A 9 -7.76 -1.72 -7.23
N PRO A 10 -8.31 -1.08 -6.18
CA PRO A 10 -9.29 -1.70 -5.31
C PRO A 10 -10.62 -1.95 -6.04
N ALA A 11 -11.45 -2.80 -5.45
CA ALA A 11 -12.77 -3.12 -5.98
C ALA A 11 -13.82 -2.05 -5.64
N VAL A 12 -14.88 -1.99 -6.44
CA VAL A 12 -16.13 -1.31 -6.07
C VAL A 12 -16.90 -2.14 -5.04
N THR A 13 -16.85 -3.47 -5.14
CA THR A 13 -17.52 -4.33 -4.15
C THR A 13 -16.75 -4.32 -2.81
N PRO A 14 -17.44 -4.16 -1.67
CA PRO A 14 -16.87 -4.29 -0.33
C PRO A 14 -17.03 -5.71 0.24
N ILE A 15 -17.33 -6.69 -0.62
CA ILE A 15 -17.60 -8.06 -0.17
C ILE A 15 -16.38 -8.65 0.53
N LYS A 16 -16.63 -9.38 1.61
CA LYS A 16 -15.63 -10.19 2.31
C LYS A 16 -16.23 -11.48 2.82
N SER A 17 -15.40 -12.50 2.96
CA SER A 17 -15.77 -13.74 3.62
C SER A 17 -15.90 -13.55 5.14
N LEU A 18 -16.60 -14.46 5.82
CA LEU A 18 -16.78 -14.40 7.28
C LEU A 18 -15.45 -14.46 8.04
N LEU A 19 -14.48 -15.21 7.52
CA LEU A 19 -13.15 -15.38 8.13
C LEU A 19 -12.17 -14.25 7.81
N GLU A 20 -12.51 -13.37 6.85
CA GLU A 20 -11.65 -12.25 6.49
C GLU A 20 -11.83 -11.11 7.51
N PRO A 21 -10.75 -10.69 8.19
CA PRO A 21 -10.86 -9.68 9.25
C PRO A 21 -11.20 -8.30 8.72
N TYR A 22 -10.95 -8.04 7.43
CA TYR A 22 -11.18 -6.75 6.79
C TYR A 22 -11.58 -6.89 5.31
N SER A 23 -12.09 -5.80 4.74
CA SER A 23 -12.35 -5.62 3.31
C SER A 23 -11.80 -4.25 2.86
N ASN A 24 -12.37 -3.69 1.81
CA ASN A 24 -12.17 -2.32 1.33
C ASN A 24 -13.49 -1.56 1.30
N ASN A 25 -13.44 -0.24 1.42
CA ASN A 25 -14.55 0.57 0.94
C ASN A 25 -14.68 0.46 -0.59
N PRO A 26 -15.87 0.69 -1.17
CA PRO A 26 -16.03 0.85 -2.60
C PRO A 26 -15.12 1.96 -3.13
N ALA A 27 -14.40 1.67 -4.21
CA ALA A 27 -13.42 2.60 -4.75
C ALA A 27 -13.28 2.52 -6.27
N PHE A 28 -12.87 3.63 -6.86
CA PHE A 28 -12.44 3.72 -8.26
C PHE A 28 -11.24 4.66 -8.39
N ARG A 29 -10.51 4.54 -9.49
CA ARG A 29 -9.27 5.29 -9.72
C ARG A 29 -9.29 5.96 -11.07
N MET A 30 -8.76 7.19 -11.12
CA MET A 30 -8.50 7.92 -12.36
C MET A 30 -6.99 8.02 -12.57
N TYR A 31 -6.56 7.85 -13.81
CA TYR A 31 -5.17 7.97 -14.22
C TYR A 31 -4.99 9.25 -15.01
N LEU A 32 -4.06 10.10 -14.58
CA LEU A 32 -3.61 11.24 -15.35
C LEU A 32 -2.37 10.82 -16.15
N TYR A 33 -2.40 11.01 -17.47
CA TYR A 33 -1.31 10.66 -18.37
C TYR A 33 -1.14 11.73 -19.43
N ASP A 34 0.07 11.83 -19.97
CA ASP A 34 0.40 12.70 -21.09
C ASP A 34 -0.11 12.06 -22.40
N THR A 35 -0.82 12.82 -23.23
CA THR A 35 -1.45 12.27 -24.45
C THR A 35 -0.50 12.11 -25.63
N GLU A 36 0.72 12.65 -25.56
CA GLU A 36 1.73 12.52 -26.60
C GLU A 36 2.59 11.27 -26.37
N ASP A 37 3.09 11.07 -25.15
CA ASP A 37 4.02 9.97 -24.83
C ASP A 37 3.42 8.88 -23.93
N PHE A 38 2.17 9.03 -23.50
CA PHE A 38 1.45 8.13 -22.59
C PHE A 38 2.12 7.95 -21.22
N SER A 39 3.04 8.83 -20.84
CA SER A 39 3.68 8.81 -19.54
C SER A 39 2.65 9.10 -18.45
N MET A 40 2.67 8.29 -17.39
CA MET A 40 1.77 8.45 -16.27
C MET A 40 2.21 9.65 -15.41
N GLN A 41 1.32 10.62 -15.27
CA GLN A 41 1.55 11.86 -14.55
C GLN A 41 1.09 11.77 -13.10
N ASP A 42 -0.06 11.15 -12.84
CA ASP A 42 -0.55 10.92 -11.48
C ASP A 42 -1.68 9.87 -11.41
N ILE A 43 -2.04 9.50 -10.19
CA ILE A 43 -3.15 8.61 -9.86
C ILE A 43 -4.03 9.28 -8.82
N TRP A 44 -5.32 9.42 -9.15
CA TRP A 44 -6.32 9.97 -8.24
C TRP A 44 -7.23 8.85 -7.78
N GLN A 45 -7.15 8.53 -6.49
CA GLN A 45 -7.97 7.50 -5.87
C GLN A 45 -9.22 8.13 -5.27
N TYR A 46 -10.38 7.57 -5.58
CA TYR A 46 -11.66 7.92 -4.99
C TYR A 46 -12.22 6.74 -4.21
N PHE A 47 -12.98 7.04 -3.18
CA PHE A 47 -13.66 6.05 -2.37
C PHE A 47 -15.02 6.56 -1.89
N LEU A 48 -15.86 5.63 -1.48
CA LEU A 48 -17.10 5.88 -0.77
C LEU A 48 -16.96 5.33 0.64
N ASN A 49 -17.09 6.18 1.66
CA ASN A 49 -17.23 5.68 3.02
C ASN A 49 -18.58 4.95 3.14
N LEU A 50 -18.54 3.62 3.13
CA LEU A 50 -19.75 2.80 3.05
C LEU A 50 -20.61 2.90 4.30
N THR A 51 -19.99 2.97 5.48
CA THR A 51 -20.69 3.17 6.75
C THR A 51 -21.48 4.48 6.73
N GLU A 52 -20.80 5.58 6.39
CA GLU A 52 -21.44 6.90 6.30
C GLU A 52 -22.55 6.92 5.23
N ALA A 53 -22.31 6.31 4.07
CA ALA A 53 -23.27 6.27 2.97
C ALA A 53 -24.56 5.53 3.34
N ASN A 54 -24.43 4.42 4.08
CA ASN A 54 -25.56 3.64 4.57
C ASN A 54 -26.33 4.37 5.67
N GLU A 55 -25.65 5.02 6.61
CA GLU A 55 -26.29 5.81 7.67
C GLU A 55 -27.07 7.02 7.10
N ARG A 56 -26.49 7.68 6.09
CA ARG A 56 -27.09 8.88 5.48
C ARG A 56 -28.00 8.61 4.30
N GLN A 57 -28.07 7.35 3.83
CA GLN A 57 -28.79 6.97 2.61
C GLN A 57 -28.38 7.82 1.39
N SER A 58 -27.08 8.15 1.29
CA SER A 58 -26.55 9.01 0.23
C SER A 58 -25.10 8.66 -0.10
N ALA A 59 -24.82 8.45 -1.40
CA ALA A 59 -23.50 8.04 -1.88
C ALA A 59 -22.60 9.24 -2.21
N ALA A 60 -22.00 9.85 -1.19
CA ALA A 60 -21.06 10.95 -1.36
C ALA A 60 -19.62 10.42 -1.59
N TRP A 61 -19.24 10.21 -2.85
CA TRP A 61 -17.87 9.83 -3.23
C TRP A 61 -16.87 10.96 -2.92
N ARG A 62 -15.70 10.59 -2.41
CA ARG A 62 -14.64 11.54 -2.04
C ARG A 62 -13.31 11.11 -2.62
N ARG A 63 -12.43 12.08 -2.87
CA ARG A 63 -11.02 11.81 -3.19
C ARG A 63 -10.35 11.30 -1.93
N GLU A 64 -9.80 10.09 -2.01
CA GLU A 64 -9.04 9.48 -0.93
C GLU A 64 -7.63 10.08 -0.89
N TYR A 65 -6.91 10.00 -2.02
CA TYR A 65 -5.57 10.58 -2.15
C TYR A 65 -5.20 10.82 -3.62
N VAL A 66 -4.18 11.64 -3.81
CA VAL A 66 -3.42 11.80 -5.05
C VAL A 66 -2.04 11.21 -4.80
N LEU A 67 -1.58 10.27 -5.65
CA LEU A 67 -0.40 9.44 -5.34
C LEU A 67 0.86 10.28 -5.12
N ARG A 68 1.08 11.31 -5.95
CA ARG A 68 2.25 12.19 -5.78
C ARG A 68 2.20 12.99 -4.49
N GLU A 69 1.05 13.54 -4.15
CA GLU A 69 0.85 14.32 -2.91
C GLU A 69 1.04 13.42 -1.68
N ALA A 70 0.44 12.23 -1.68
CA ALA A 70 0.46 11.31 -0.55
C ALA A 70 1.86 10.80 -0.17
N PHE A 71 2.75 10.67 -1.16
CA PHE A 71 4.09 10.12 -0.98
C PHE A 71 5.23 11.09 -1.34
N GLY A 72 4.92 12.37 -1.60
CA GLY A 72 5.92 13.38 -1.95
C GLY A 72 6.71 13.05 -3.22
N LEU A 73 6.07 12.47 -4.24
CA LEU A 73 6.74 12.02 -5.46
C LEU A 73 6.84 13.12 -6.51
N ALA A 74 8.03 13.27 -7.09
CA ALA A 74 8.24 14.15 -8.23
C ALA A 74 7.60 13.60 -9.52
N ASP A 75 7.59 12.28 -9.70
CA ASP A 75 6.98 11.60 -10.85
C ASP A 75 6.59 10.15 -10.49
N LEU A 76 5.85 9.50 -11.40
CA LEU A 76 5.46 8.08 -11.29
C LEU A 76 6.38 7.15 -12.10
N LYS A 77 7.63 7.57 -12.40
CA LYS A 77 8.56 6.72 -13.16
C LYS A 77 8.97 5.50 -12.33
N PRO A 78 9.34 4.38 -12.97
CA PRO A 78 9.72 3.15 -12.28
C PRO A 78 10.81 3.32 -11.23
N LEU A 79 11.74 4.26 -11.43
CA LEU A 79 12.81 4.55 -10.46
C LEU A 79 12.27 5.25 -9.20
N SER A 80 11.36 6.22 -9.35
CA SER A 80 10.75 6.93 -8.22
C SER A 80 9.88 5.99 -7.40
N LEU A 81 9.09 5.14 -8.06
CA LEU A 81 8.25 4.15 -7.40
C LEU A 81 9.06 3.02 -6.74
N LEU A 82 10.19 2.61 -7.33
CA LEU A 82 11.10 1.66 -6.68
C LEU A 82 11.71 2.26 -5.40
N LYS A 83 12.12 3.53 -5.43
CA LYS A 83 12.64 4.22 -4.22
C LYS A 83 11.59 4.27 -3.12
N LEU A 84 10.34 4.56 -3.47
CA LEU A 84 9.22 4.50 -2.52
C LEU A 84 9.03 3.09 -1.96
N GLY A 85 8.97 2.06 -2.81
CA GLY A 85 8.81 0.68 -2.35
C GLY A 85 9.96 0.21 -1.44
N LEU A 86 11.19 0.67 -1.69
CA LEU A 86 12.35 0.38 -0.84
C LEU A 86 12.27 1.11 0.51
N SER A 87 11.81 2.37 0.54
CA SER A 87 11.67 3.14 1.78
C SER A 87 10.62 2.53 2.73
N PHE A 88 9.69 1.73 2.20
CA PHE A 88 8.77 0.98 3.02
C PHE A 88 9.48 -0.05 3.92
N MET A 89 10.64 -0.59 3.56
CA MET A 89 11.38 -1.51 4.44
C MET A 89 12.08 -0.80 5.61
N GLU A 90 12.23 0.51 5.55
CA GLU A 90 12.91 1.32 6.55
C GLU A 90 12.00 1.63 7.75
N GLN A 91 12.57 2.23 8.80
CA GLN A 91 11.80 2.82 9.90
C GLN A 91 11.19 4.16 9.45
N SER A 92 10.26 4.08 8.49
CA SER A 92 9.52 5.21 7.95
C SER A 92 8.02 5.01 8.14
N THR A 93 7.27 6.11 8.27
CA THR A 93 5.80 6.12 8.31
C THR A 93 5.17 5.93 6.93
N ALA A 94 5.98 5.93 5.86
CA ALA A 94 5.51 5.81 4.49
C ALA A 94 4.75 4.49 4.25
N PHE A 95 5.20 3.40 4.87
CA PHE A 95 4.48 2.13 4.79
C PHE A 95 3.13 2.17 5.51
N ASP A 96 3.02 2.88 6.64
CA ASP A 96 1.75 3.00 7.36
C ASP A 96 0.74 3.80 6.54
N SER A 97 1.19 4.87 5.87
CA SER A 97 0.35 5.60 4.90
C SER A 97 -0.07 4.72 3.73
N TYR A 98 0.85 3.94 3.16
CA TYR A 98 0.51 2.95 2.12
C TYR A 98 -0.54 1.94 2.61
N PHE A 99 -0.37 1.39 3.80
CA PHE A 99 -1.29 0.38 4.32
C PHE A 99 -2.69 0.96 4.60
N LYS A 100 -2.79 2.21 5.07
CA LYS A 100 -4.08 2.91 5.19
C LYS A 100 -4.80 3.01 3.84
N HIS A 101 -4.06 3.34 2.77
CA HIS A 101 -4.60 3.42 1.41
C HIS A 101 -4.89 2.05 0.79
N PHE A 102 -4.12 1.02 1.14
CA PHE A 102 -4.40 -0.37 0.75
C PHE A 102 -5.77 -0.83 1.27
N MET A 103 -6.14 -0.35 2.47
CA MET A 103 -7.43 -0.64 3.11
C MET A 103 -8.57 0.26 2.63
N VAL A 104 -8.30 1.25 1.77
CA VAL A 104 -9.29 2.21 1.25
C VAL A 104 -10.09 2.87 2.38
N GLY A 105 -9.44 3.20 3.49
CA GLY A 105 -10.10 3.77 4.66
C GLY A 105 -11.18 2.89 5.30
N TYR A 106 -11.12 1.57 5.13
CA TYR A 106 -12.08 0.61 5.71
C TYR A 106 -12.11 0.69 7.24
N ASP A 107 -10.94 0.57 7.89
CA ASP A 107 -10.81 0.69 9.34
C ASP A 107 -9.37 1.12 9.70
N SER A 108 -9.25 2.26 10.36
CA SER A 108 -7.98 2.85 10.76
C SER A 108 -7.31 2.19 11.96
N SER A 109 -7.99 1.27 12.65
CA SER A 109 -7.45 0.54 13.79
C SER A 109 -6.50 -0.58 13.38
N PHE A 110 -6.60 -1.07 12.13
CA PHE A 110 -5.69 -2.08 11.61
C PHE A 110 -4.30 -1.52 11.37
N SER A 111 -3.30 -2.23 11.88
CA SER A 111 -1.89 -1.95 11.63
C SER A 111 -1.20 -3.16 11.00
N CYS A 112 -0.28 -2.91 10.07
CA CYS A 112 0.47 -3.95 9.37
C CYS A 112 1.95 -3.89 9.77
N GLY A 113 2.29 -4.57 10.86
CA GLY A 113 3.66 -4.68 11.34
C GLY A 113 4.34 -5.99 10.93
N GLY A 114 5.64 -6.09 11.20
CA GLY A 114 6.38 -7.35 11.19
C GLY A 114 6.19 -8.20 9.93
N ALA A 115 5.62 -9.40 10.08
CA ALA A 115 5.41 -10.32 8.97
C ALA A 115 4.45 -9.77 7.90
N CYS A 116 3.40 -9.04 8.30
CA CYS A 116 2.47 -8.39 7.37
C CYS A 116 3.22 -7.41 6.46
N LYS A 117 4.02 -6.51 7.07
CA LYS A 117 4.84 -5.52 6.35
C LYS A 117 5.83 -6.19 5.39
N ILE A 118 6.53 -7.22 5.85
CA ILE A 118 7.48 -7.97 5.02
C ILE A 118 6.76 -8.60 3.81
N SER A 119 5.64 -9.29 4.02
CA SER A 119 4.90 -9.92 2.92
C SER A 119 4.41 -8.90 1.90
N GLN A 120 3.83 -7.78 2.36
CA GLN A 120 3.34 -6.70 1.50
C GLN A 120 4.46 -6.08 0.67
N VAL A 121 5.56 -5.67 1.31
CA VAL A 121 6.67 -5.01 0.60
C VAL A 121 7.42 -5.98 -0.31
N CYS A 122 7.59 -7.24 0.11
CA CYS A 122 8.20 -8.26 -0.77
C CYS A 122 7.34 -8.53 -2.01
N ALA A 123 6.01 -8.59 -1.88
CA ALA A 123 5.11 -8.79 -3.01
C ALA A 123 5.14 -7.61 -3.99
N MET A 124 5.33 -6.39 -3.48
CA MET A 124 5.48 -5.18 -4.29
C MET A 124 6.81 -5.13 -5.06
N LEU A 125 7.91 -5.54 -4.41
CA LEU A 125 9.26 -5.41 -4.99
C LEU A 125 9.69 -6.60 -5.84
N TYR A 126 9.14 -7.79 -5.59
CA TYR A 126 9.63 -9.04 -6.17
C TYR A 126 8.47 -9.88 -6.73
N LEU A 127 8.26 -9.76 -8.04
CA LEU A 127 7.17 -10.45 -8.74
C LEU A 127 7.49 -11.92 -9.06
N ASP A 128 8.77 -12.30 -9.12
CA ASP A 128 9.17 -13.69 -9.32
C ASP A 128 9.17 -14.47 -7.99
N GLN A 129 8.70 -15.71 -8.04
CA GLN A 129 8.53 -16.57 -6.86
C GLN A 129 9.83 -16.75 -6.06
N LEU A 130 10.96 -16.87 -6.76
CA LEU A 130 12.26 -17.12 -6.14
C LEU A 130 12.76 -15.87 -5.38
N ALA A 131 12.69 -14.69 -5.97
CA ALA A 131 13.08 -13.45 -5.30
C ALA A 131 12.10 -13.07 -4.18
N TYR A 132 10.80 -13.24 -4.37
CA TYR A 132 9.80 -13.06 -3.32
C TYR A 132 10.14 -13.94 -2.10
N SER A 133 10.35 -15.24 -2.33
CA SER A 133 10.70 -16.19 -1.26
C SER A 133 11.99 -15.83 -0.55
N ARG A 134 12.99 -15.32 -1.28
CA ARG A 134 14.25 -14.83 -0.70
C ARG A 134 14.04 -13.57 0.15
N CYS A 135 13.22 -12.63 -0.31
CA CYS A 135 12.89 -11.41 0.42
C CYS A 135 12.21 -11.73 1.75
N VAL A 136 11.15 -12.55 1.73
CA VAL A 136 10.40 -12.92 2.94
C VAL A 136 11.31 -13.64 3.95
N LYS A 137 12.14 -14.59 3.49
CA LYS A 137 13.10 -15.30 4.35
C LYS A 137 14.12 -14.36 4.98
N LYS A 138 14.64 -13.37 4.24
CA LYS A 138 15.61 -12.40 4.75
C LYS A 138 14.99 -11.45 5.76
N GLY A 139 13.79 -10.93 5.47
CA GLY A 139 13.05 -10.06 6.39
C GLY A 139 12.74 -10.74 7.73
N GLY A 140 12.37 -12.02 7.70
CA GLY A 140 12.13 -12.81 8.93
C GLY A 140 13.39 -13.06 9.77
N ARG A 141 14.57 -13.15 9.13
CA ARG A 141 15.86 -13.33 9.83
C ARG A 141 16.38 -12.04 10.48
N SER A 142 16.14 -10.88 9.88
CA SER A 142 16.58 -9.60 10.44
C SER A 142 15.93 -9.30 11.79
N LYS A 143 14.66 -9.70 11.99
CA LYS A 143 13.98 -9.59 13.29
C LYS A 143 14.54 -10.49 14.39
N ARG A 144 14.96 -11.71 14.06
CA ARG A 144 15.50 -12.64 15.08
C ARG A 144 16.77 -12.12 15.75
N ARG A 145 17.56 -11.30 15.04
CA ARG A 145 18.78 -10.66 15.58
C ARG A 145 18.49 -9.46 16.47
N ASP A 146 17.38 -8.76 16.21
CA ASP A 146 16.95 -7.59 17.00
C ASP A 146 16.33 -8.01 18.34
N SER A 147 15.68 -9.17 18.38
CA SER A 147 15.14 -9.78 19.60
C SER A 147 16.18 -10.49 20.49
N SER A 148 17.47 -10.52 20.11
CA SER A 148 18.56 -11.14 20.89
C SER A 148 19.37 -10.17 21.76
N GLN A 149 18.95 -8.90 21.86
CA GLN A 149 19.46 -7.98 22.88
C GLN A 149 18.34 -7.68 23.89
N GLY A 150 18.16 -8.60 24.85
CA GLY A 150 17.42 -8.29 26.07
C GLY A 150 18.24 -7.32 26.95
N PRO A 151 17.58 -6.49 27.78
CA PRO A 151 18.28 -5.50 28.58
C PRO A 151 19.19 -6.20 29.61
N LEU A 152 20.49 -5.87 29.58
CA LEU A 152 21.33 -6.05 30.76
C LEU A 152 20.81 -5.09 31.83
N PHE A 153 20.09 -5.63 32.81
CA PHE A 153 19.81 -4.92 34.05
C PHE A 153 21.14 -4.58 34.73
N ARG A 154 21.32 -3.29 35.04
CA ARG A 154 22.23 -2.79 36.07
C ARG A 154 21.41 -2.05 37.10
#